data_AF-A0A423X7K0-F1
#
_entry.id   AF-A0A423X7K0-F1
#
_cell.length_a   1.000
_cell.length_b   1.000
_cell.length_c   1.000
_cell.angle_alpha   90.00
_cell.angle_beta   90.00
_cell.angle_gamma   90.00
#
_symmetry.space_group_name_H-M   'P 1'
#
loop_
_entity.id
_entity.type
_entity.pdbx_description
1 polymer ?
#
loop_
_entity_poly.entity_id
_entity_poly.type
_entity_poly.pdbx_seq_one_letter_code
_entity_poly.pdbx_strand_id
1 'polypeptide(L)'
;MAIRKFVVLGLLTCLFTNKSVRAAALPLPWMLGPPDPLPECAPADELKWQPVLDYDKDGCYNVAAIGADGRISEGLPLYYSVPAHCRDERDMDRSNVYSRKRCSHDWCIYLYDYYFEKDESDFMKGHVHDWEHVAVWVSDDKAQYVSASAHGFYNTLPASDVLFEGTHPKMVYHKDGDSTHAFRFGHIQDNMIENHKGVWFRSPLISYHGFPEGLRAQLYAHHFGHATMGTRDANFTKDVILALPRDTQVLANFLVDDDRAESDCLETCGYCDEVD
;
A
#
# COMPACT_ATOMS: atom_id res chain seq x y z
N MET A 1 -62.08 -13.96 -69.16
CA MET A 1 -60.75 -14.26 -69.73
C MET A 1 -59.74 -13.38 -68.99
N ALA A 2 -58.92 -13.98 -68.14
CA ALA A 2 -58.05 -13.29 -67.18
C ALA A 2 -56.76 -12.79 -67.85
N ILE A 3 -56.33 -11.56 -67.56
CA ILE A 3 -54.97 -11.09 -67.88
C ILE A 3 -54.38 -10.39 -66.66
N ARG A 4 -53.21 -10.91 -66.26
CA ARG A 4 -52.48 -10.72 -65.01
C ARG A 4 -51.78 -9.35 -64.95
N LYS A 5 -51.81 -8.68 -63.80
CA LYS A 5 -50.91 -7.57 -63.47
C LYS A 5 -49.55 -8.14 -63.05
N PHE A 6 -48.49 -7.77 -63.75
CA PHE A 6 -47.11 -8.04 -63.34
C PHE A 6 -46.67 -6.98 -62.33
N VAL A 7 -46.22 -7.43 -61.15
CA VAL A 7 -45.50 -6.59 -60.18
C VAL A 7 -44.01 -6.82 -60.44
N VAL A 8 -43.29 -5.75 -60.81
CA VAL A 8 -41.82 -5.76 -60.92
C VAL A 8 -41.27 -5.46 -59.54
N LEU A 9 -40.69 -6.47 -58.89
CA LEU A 9 -40.01 -6.34 -57.59
C LEU A 9 -38.54 -5.97 -57.88
N GLY A 10 -38.14 -4.74 -57.53
CA GLY A 10 -36.76 -4.29 -57.66
C GLY A 10 -35.85 -5.02 -56.67
N LEU A 11 -34.81 -5.69 -57.16
CA LEU A 11 -33.73 -6.22 -56.33
C LEU A 11 -32.81 -5.07 -55.92
N LEU A 12 -32.88 -4.64 -54.66
CA LEU A 12 -31.89 -3.77 -54.05
C LEU A 12 -30.72 -4.65 -53.59
N THR A 13 -29.64 -4.70 -54.37
CA THR A 13 -28.40 -5.37 -53.96
C THR A 13 -27.66 -4.49 -52.94
N CYS A 14 -27.81 -4.82 -51.65
CA CYS A 14 -26.93 -4.32 -50.60
C CYS A 14 -25.52 -4.88 -50.80
N LEU A 15 -24.57 -4.03 -51.18
CA LEU A 15 -23.14 -4.32 -51.11
C LEU A 15 -22.73 -4.33 -49.63
N PHE A 16 -22.68 -5.51 -49.01
CA PHE A 16 -22.07 -5.68 -47.69
C PHE A 16 -20.55 -5.59 -47.84
N THR A 17 -19.96 -4.42 -47.58
CA THR A 17 -18.52 -4.33 -47.36
C THR A 17 -18.20 -4.95 -46.00
N ASN A 18 -17.67 -6.18 -45.97
CA ASN A 18 -17.13 -6.80 -44.77
C ASN A 18 -15.89 -5.99 -44.31
N LYS A 19 -16.10 -4.90 -43.56
CA LYS A 19 -15.05 -4.32 -42.73
C LYS A 19 -14.90 -5.21 -41.51
N SER A 20 -13.96 -6.16 -41.55
CA SER A 20 -13.53 -6.89 -40.37
C SER A 20 -12.97 -5.89 -39.35
N VAL A 21 -13.78 -5.49 -38.38
CA VAL A 21 -13.31 -4.78 -37.19
C VAL A 21 -12.61 -5.84 -36.33
N ARG A 22 -11.29 -5.87 -36.36
CA ARG A 22 -10.53 -6.61 -35.35
C ARG A 22 -10.69 -5.85 -34.03
N ALA A 23 -11.46 -6.39 -33.09
CA ALA A 23 -11.41 -5.92 -31.72
C ALA A 23 -9.98 -6.13 -31.20
N ALA A 24 -9.31 -5.06 -30.82
CA ALA A 24 -8.04 -5.19 -30.10
C ALA A 24 -8.35 -5.85 -28.75
N ALA A 25 -7.65 -6.94 -28.43
CA ALA A 25 -7.74 -7.52 -27.09
C ALA A 25 -7.22 -6.46 -26.11
N LEU A 26 -8.08 -6.01 -25.19
CA LEU A 26 -7.64 -5.20 -24.07
C LEU A 26 -6.72 -6.08 -23.20
N PRO A 27 -5.59 -5.55 -22.71
CA PRO A 27 -4.74 -6.29 -21.79
C PRO A 27 -5.56 -6.70 -20.57
N LEU A 28 -5.23 -7.86 -19.97
CA LEU A 28 -5.82 -8.23 -18.69
C LEU A 28 -5.49 -7.14 -17.65
N PRO A 29 -6.40 -6.81 -16.71
CA PRO A 29 -6.22 -5.66 -15.80
C PRO A 29 -4.88 -5.64 -15.05
N TRP A 30 -4.40 -6.78 -14.57
CA TRP A 30 -3.10 -6.91 -13.89
C TRP A 30 -1.88 -6.63 -14.79
N MET A 31 -2.00 -6.71 -16.11
CA MET A 31 -0.92 -6.40 -17.05
C MET A 31 -0.64 -4.89 -17.17
N LEU A 32 -1.52 -4.04 -16.63
CA LEU A 32 -1.27 -2.60 -16.55
C LEU A 32 -0.19 -2.27 -15.49
N GLY A 33 0.08 -3.21 -14.59
CA GLY A 33 0.93 -3.01 -13.42
C GLY A 33 0.34 -2.01 -12.43
N PRO A 34 1.13 -1.58 -11.44
CA PRO A 34 0.64 -0.68 -10.42
C PRO A 34 0.24 0.69 -11.00
N PRO A 35 -0.65 1.43 -10.32
CA PRO A 35 -0.89 2.84 -10.60
C PRO A 35 0.40 3.65 -10.57
N ASP A 36 0.39 4.77 -11.30
CA ASP A 36 1.45 5.76 -11.12
C ASP A 36 1.28 6.37 -9.71
N PRO A 37 2.38 6.54 -8.95
CA PRO A 37 2.31 6.92 -7.56
C PRO A 37 1.81 8.35 -7.37
N LEU A 38 1.14 8.59 -6.25
CA LEU A 38 0.79 9.92 -5.80
C LEU A 38 2.08 10.67 -5.35
N PRO A 39 2.15 11.99 -5.55
CA PRO A 39 3.25 12.79 -5.03
C PRO A 39 3.24 12.79 -3.50
N GLU A 40 4.42 12.80 -2.88
CA GLU A 40 4.57 12.87 -1.41
C GLU A 40 3.75 14.03 -0.82
N CYS A 41 2.89 13.71 0.14
CA CYS A 41 2.09 14.67 0.88
C CYS A 41 1.86 14.14 2.30
N ALA A 42 2.70 14.59 3.23
CA ALA A 42 2.59 14.27 4.64
C ALA A 42 3.18 15.40 5.50
N PRO A 43 2.71 15.61 6.73
CA PRO A 43 3.30 16.57 7.64
C PRO A 43 4.71 16.13 8.07
N ALA A 44 5.50 17.10 8.54
CA ALA A 44 6.93 16.93 8.79
C ALA A 44 7.26 15.88 9.85
N ASP A 45 6.38 15.66 10.82
CA ASP A 45 6.50 14.65 11.86
C ASP A 45 6.33 13.22 11.32
N GLU A 46 5.31 12.99 10.47
CA GLU A 46 5.14 11.72 9.75
C GLU A 46 6.31 11.43 8.79
N LEU A 47 6.85 12.46 8.11
CA LEU A 47 8.05 12.29 7.29
C LEU A 47 9.29 11.97 8.14
N LYS A 48 9.43 12.60 9.30
CA LYS A 48 10.59 12.43 10.20
C LYS A 48 10.71 10.98 10.66
N TRP A 49 9.59 10.33 11.00
CA TRP A 49 9.59 8.99 11.58
C TRP A 49 9.35 7.87 10.56
N GLN A 50 9.22 8.19 9.27
CA GLN A 50 8.97 7.21 8.22
C GLN A 50 10.08 6.15 8.17
N PRO A 51 9.77 4.85 8.15
CA PRO A 51 10.77 3.81 7.96
C PRO A 51 11.49 3.92 6.60
N VAL A 52 12.74 3.46 6.57
CA VAL A 52 13.47 3.19 5.34
C VAL A 52 13.59 1.70 5.12
N LEU A 53 13.37 1.24 3.90
CA LEU A 53 13.22 -0.17 3.58
C LEU A 53 14.43 -0.74 2.84
N ASP A 54 14.74 -1.99 3.15
CA ASP A 54 15.32 -2.91 2.19
C ASP A 54 14.37 -4.11 2.00
N TYR A 55 14.66 -4.96 1.03
CA TYR A 55 13.82 -6.09 0.67
C TYR A 55 14.72 -7.28 0.39
N ASP A 56 14.51 -8.36 1.12
CA ASP A 56 15.18 -9.62 0.77
C ASP A 56 14.80 -10.00 -0.67
N LYS A 57 15.67 -10.71 -1.37
CA LYS A 57 15.48 -11.06 -2.80
C LYS A 57 14.24 -11.92 -3.10
N ASP A 58 13.54 -12.35 -2.07
CA ASP A 58 12.37 -13.22 -2.16
C ASP A 58 11.03 -12.48 -2.17
N GLY A 59 10.98 -11.15 -2.02
CA GLY A 59 9.73 -10.38 -2.05
C GLY A 59 9.58 -9.40 -3.22
N CYS A 60 8.34 -8.94 -3.39
CA CYS A 60 8.00 -7.79 -4.23
C CYS A 60 8.52 -6.47 -3.62
N TYR A 61 8.61 -5.41 -4.42
CA TYR A 61 8.70 -4.05 -3.88
C TYR A 61 7.31 -3.54 -3.51
N ASN A 62 7.23 -2.62 -2.55
CA ASN A 62 5.98 -1.92 -2.31
C ASN A 62 5.71 -0.94 -3.46
N VAL A 63 4.44 -0.83 -3.83
CA VAL A 63 3.96 -0.02 -4.96
C VAL A 63 2.76 0.81 -4.52
N ALA A 64 2.35 1.77 -5.35
CA ALA A 64 1.14 2.53 -5.13
C ALA A 64 -0.09 1.61 -5.21
N ALA A 65 -0.98 1.71 -4.22
CA ALA A 65 -2.25 1.00 -4.20
C ALA A 65 -3.35 1.75 -4.98
N ILE A 66 -3.21 3.06 -5.14
CA ILE A 66 -4.13 3.93 -5.91
C ILE A 66 -3.35 5.03 -6.63
N GLY A 67 -3.79 5.38 -7.85
CA GLY A 67 -3.25 6.49 -8.63
C GLY A 67 -4.13 7.74 -8.59
N ALA A 68 -3.60 8.85 -9.12
CA ALA A 68 -4.33 10.13 -9.22
C ALA A 68 -5.59 10.07 -10.11
N ASP A 69 -5.68 9.06 -10.98
CA ASP A 69 -6.86 8.77 -11.81
C ASP A 69 -7.93 7.92 -11.09
N GLY A 70 -7.70 7.59 -9.80
CA GLY A 70 -8.55 6.72 -9.02
C GLY A 70 -8.38 5.24 -9.36
N ARG A 71 -7.42 4.84 -10.20
CA ARG A 71 -7.17 3.42 -10.48
C ARG A 71 -6.54 2.76 -9.27
N ILE A 72 -7.20 1.73 -8.75
CA ILE A 72 -6.66 0.87 -7.68
C ILE A 72 -5.83 -0.25 -8.30
N SER A 73 -4.76 -0.65 -7.62
CA SER A 73 -3.96 -1.80 -8.05
C SER A 73 -4.77 -3.10 -7.95
N GLU A 74 -4.85 -3.83 -9.05
CA GLU A 74 -5.49 -5.14 -9.15
C GLU A 74 -4.61 -6.28 -8.61
N GLY A 75 -3.39 -5.95 -8.15
CA GLY A 75 -2.40 -6.91 -7.69
C GLY A 75 -1.90 -7.84 -8.78
N LEU A 76 -1.19 -8.89 -8.38
CA LEU A 76 -0.64 -9.91 -9.26
C LEU A 76 -1.13 -11.31 -8.85
N PRO A 77 -1.37 -12.20 -9.82
CA PRO A 77 -1.59 -13.61 -9.50
C PRO A 77 -0.32 -14.24 -8.93
N LEU A 78 -0.49 -15.41 -8.30
CA LEU A 78 0.63 -16.21 -7.78
C LEU A 78 1.41 -16.88 -8.91
N TYR A 79 2.73 -17.02 -8.74
CA TYR A 79 3.67 -17.60 -9.69
C TYR A 79 4.70 -18.49 -9.00
N TYR A 80 5.15 -19.57 -9.66
CA TYR A 80 6.21 -20.45 -9.10
C TYR A 80 7.47 -19.76 -8.58
N SER A 81 7.79 -18.55 -9.08
CA SER A 81 8.85 -17.71 -8.53
C SER A 81 8.22 -16.55 -7.75
N VAL A 82 8.56 -16.48 -6.46
CA VAL A 82 7.99 -15.50 -5.52
C VAL A 82 8.15 -14.05 -6.00
N PRO A 83 9.35 -13.54 -6.37
CA PRO A 83 9.50 -12.15 -6.83
C PRO A 83 9.11 -11.94 -8.32
N ALA A 84 8.51 -12.92 -8.98
CA ALA A 84 8.20 -12.79 -10.40
C ALA A 84 7.19 -11.66 -10.65
N HIS A 85 7.56 -10.78 -11.59
CA HIS A 85 6.75 -9.68 -12.11
C HIS A 85 6.47 -8.51 -11.15
N CYS A 86 7.13 -8.47 -9.98
CA CYS A 86 6.94 -7.41 -8.98
C CYS A 86 8.26 -6.94 -8.32
N ARG A 87 9.40 -7.30 -8.92
CA ARG A 87 10.73 -6.95 -8.42
C ARG A 87 11.65 -6.52 -9.55
N ASP A 88 11.34 -5.38 -10.15
CA ASP A 88 12.29 -4.63 -10.97
C ASP A 88 12.42 -3.17 -10.51
N GLU A 89 13.33 -2.41 -11.12
CA GLU A 89 13.54 -1.01 -10.75
C GLU A 89 12.30 -0.14 -11.02
N ARG A 90 11.50 -0.49 -12.04
CA ARG A 90 10.28 0.24 -12.39
C ARG A 90 9.18 0.04 -11.35
N ASP A 91 9.07 -1.15 -10.77
CA ASP A 91 8.15 -1.40 -9.66
C ASP A 91 8.52 -0.50 -8.47
N MET A 92 9.80 -0.43 -8.14
CA MET A 92 10.30 0.41 -7.05
C MET A 92 10.08 1.92 -7.28
N ASP A 93 10.19 2.38 -8.53
CA ASP A 93 9.88 3.75 -8.94
C ASP A 93 8.37 4.09 -8.86
N ARG A 94 7.52 3.08 -8.64
CA ARG A 94 6.06 3.22 -8.49
C ARG A 94 5.59 3.06 -7.05
N SER A 95 6.50 3.21 -6.09
CA SER A 95 6.20 3.11 -4.66
C SER A 95 5.38 4.29 -4.11
N ASN A 96 4.47 3.97 -3.19
CA ASN A 96 3.94 4.89 -2.19
C ASN A 96 3.95 4.21 -0.83
N VAL A 97 3.89 5.02 0.23
CA VAL A 97 3.61 4.60 1.60
C VAL A 97 2.44 5.42 2.10
N TYR A 98 1.62 4.83 2.95
CA TYR A 98 0.45 5.48 3.52
C TYR A 98 0.61 5.59 5.02
N SER A 99 0.31 6.73 5.63
CA SER A 99 0.46 6.89 7.08
C SER A 99 -0.79 7.41 7.76
N ARG A 100 -0.93 7.03 9.02
CA ARG A 100 -1.89 7.65 9.93
C ARG A 100 -1.28 7.77 11.31
N LYS A 101 -1.39 8.97 11.86
CA LYS A 101 -0.89 9.30 13.19
C LYS A 101 -2.02 9.29 14.22
N ARG A 102 -1.68 9.00 15.46
CA ARG A 102 -2.53 9.26 16.63
C ARG A 102 -1.67 9.65 17.82
N CYS A 103 -2.07 10.70 18.54
CA CYS A 103 -1.40 11.11 19.77
C CYS A 103 -2.33 10.98 20.98
N SER A 104 -1.78 10.56 22.12
CA SER A 104 -2.44 10.54 23.42
C SER A 104 -1.43 10.93 24.49
N HIS A 105 -1.73 11.99 25.24
CA HIS A 105 -0.82 12.60 26.22
C HIS A 105 0.54 12.95 25.57
N ASP A 106 1.65 12.52 26.17
CA ASP A 106 3.02 12.80 25.70
C ASP A 106 3.52 11.76 24.68
N TRP A 107 2.61 10.97 24.10
CA TRP A 107 2.92 9.90 23.14
C TRP A 107 2.21 10.10 21.82
N CYS A 108 2.90 9.76 20.73
CA CYS A 108 2.32 9.63 19.40
C CYS A 108 2.72 8.28 18.79
N ILE A 109 1.79 7.65 18.09
CA ILE A 109 2.04 6.53 17.19
C ILE A 109 1.94 7.03 15.75
N TYR A 110 2.90 6.63 14.93
CA TYR A 110 2.89 6.81 13.48
C TYR A 110 2.81 5.42 12.84
N LEU A 111 1.66 5.06 12.28
CA LEU A 111 1.48 3.80 11.56
C LEU A 111 1.73 4.04 10.07
N TYR A 112 2.61 3.23 9.46
CA TYR A 112 2.95 3.28 8.05
C TYR A 112 2.55 1.97 7.38
N ASP A 113 1.76 2.05 6.31
CA ASP A 113 1.31 0.94 5.49
C ASP A 113 2.06 0.88 4.16
N TYR A 114 2.42 -0.34 3.78
CA TYR A 114 3.11 -0.68 2.54
C TYR A 114 2.27 -1.71 1.79
N TYR A 115 1.92 -1.40 0.54
CA TYR A 115 1.17 -2.30 -0.33
C TYR A 115 2.10 -3.07 -1.25
N PHE A 116 1.91 -4.39 -1.34
CA PHE A 116 2.56 -5.23 -2.32
C PHE A 116 1.51 -5.91 -3.20
N GLU A 117 1.82 -6.15 -4.47
CA GLU A 117 0.81 -6.65 -5.43
C GLU A 117 0.38 -8.09 -5.14
N LYS A 118 1.20 -8.85 -4.41
CA LYS A 118 0.92 -10.21 -3.93
C LYS A 118 1.78 -10.54 -2.73
N ASP A 119 1.31 -11.51 -1.97
CA ASP A 119 2.07 -12.19 -0.93
C ASP A 119 2.14 -13.67 -1.30
N GLU A 120 3.35 -14.18 -1.51
CA GLU A 120 3.56 -15.51 -2.04
C GLU A 120 4.67 -16.24 -1.29
N SER A 121 4.40 -17.47 -0.91
CA SER A 121 5.41 -18.44 -0.49
C SER A 121 5.61 -19.50 -1.56
N ASP A 122 6.46 -20.48 -1.27
CA ASP A 122 6.83 -21.48 -2.27
C ASP A 122 5.62 -22.29 -2.75
N PHE A 123 5.68 -22.70 -4.02
CA PHE A 123 4.64 -23.50 -4.68
C PHE A 123 3.28 -22.80 -4.82
N MET A 124 3.26 -21.50 -5.09
CA MET A 124 2.04 -20.72 -5.36
C MET A 124 1.03 -20.74 -4.21
N LYS A 125 1.54 -20.63 -2.99
CA LYS A 125 0.74 -20.46 -1.78
C LYS A 125 0.79 -19.00 -1.36
N GLY A 126 -0.33 -18.46 -0.91
CA GLY A 126 -0.44 -17.05 -0.53
C GLY A 126 -1.69 -16.43 -1.13
N HIS A 127 -1.65 -15.12 -1.40
CA HIS A 127 -2.78 -14.37 -1.95
C HIS A 127 -2.36 -13.20 -2.83
N VAL A 128 -3.29 -12.79 -3.70
CA VAL A 128 -3.21 -11.51 -4.40
C VAL A 128 -3.36 -10.40 -3.37
N HIS A 129 -2.56 -9.34 -3.53
CA HIS A 129 -2.39 -8.23 -2.59
C HIS A 129 -1.64 -8.61 -1.33
N ASP A 130 -0.93 -7.64 -0.78
CA ASP A 130 -0.39 -7.67 0.57
C ASP A 130 -0.43 -6.26 1.17
N TRP A 131 -0.57 -6.20 2.48
CA TRP A 131 -0.49 -4.98 3.27
C TRP A 131 0.31 -5.28 4.53
N GLU A 132 1.46 -4.65 4.64
CA GLU A 132 2.29 -4.73 5.83
C GLU A 132 2.47 -3.35 6.46
N HIS A 133 2.77 -3.36 7.75
CA HIS A 133 2.70 -2.20 8.62
C HIS A 133 3.95 -2.06 9.49
N VAL A 134 4.37 -0.81 9.70
CA VAL A 134 5.36 -0.47 10.72
C VAL A 134 4.79 0.66 11.56
N ALA A 135 4.79 0.49 12.87
CA ALA A 135 4.42 1.54 13.82
C ALA A 135 5.67 2.09 14.52
N VAL A 136 5.78 3.41 14.60
CA VAL A 136 6.81 4.10 15.40
C VAL A 136 6.15 4.82 16.56
N TRP A 137 6.54 4.46 17.78
CA TRP A 137 6.04 5.06 19.02
C TRP A 137 7.02 6.11 19.50
N VAL A 138 6.55 7.35 19.63
CA VAL A 138 7.37 8.52 19.90
C VAL A 138 6.90 9.20 21.17
N SER A 139 7.85 9.61 22.00
CA SER A 139 7.63 10.49 23.16
C SER A 139 8.83 11.41 23.35
N ASP A 140 8.60 12.66 23.76
CA ASP A 140 9.65 13.69 23.90
C ASP A 140 10.51 13.83 22.63
N ASP A 141 9.86 13.87 21.46
CA ASP A 141 10.49 13.98 20.14
C ASP A 141 11.56 12.90 19.84
N LYS A 142 11.40 11.71 20.47
CA LYS A 142 12.29 10.55 20.31
C LYS A 142 11.48 9.29 20.08
N ALA A 143 11.89 8.47 19.11
CA ALA A 143 11.39 7.12 18.97
C ALA A 143 11.76 6.31 20.23
N GLN A 144 10.76 5.66 20.83
CA GLN A 144 10.89 4.83 22.02
C GLN A 144 10.70 3.35 21.69
N TYR A 145 9.80 3.04 20.75
CA TYR A 145 9.54 1.68 20.27
C TYR A 145 9.25 1.68 18.78
N VAL A 146 9.52 0.54 18.14
CA VAL A 146 9.11 0.27 16.77
C VAL A 146 8.44 -1.10 16.75
N SER A 147 7.28 -1.18 16.11
CA SER A 147 6.49 -2.40 15.95
C SER A 147 6.42 -2.76 14.47
N ALA A 148 6.78 -3.99 14.11
CA ALA A 148 6.75 -4.51 12.76
C ALA A 148 5.65 -5.55 12.63
N SER A 149 4.78 -5.45 11.62
CA SER A 149 3.76 -6.45 11.37
C SER A 149 4.37 -7.77 10.89
N ALA A 150 3.78 -8.87 11.34
CA ALA A 150 4.07 -10.22 10.89
C ALA A 150 2.83 -11.10 11.09
N HIS A 151 2.25 -11.58 10.00
CA HIS A 151 1.15 -12.57 10.00
C HIS A 151 -0.05 -12.19 10.88
N GLY A 152 -0.44 -10.91 10.85
CA GLY A 152 -1.58 -10.37 11.63
C GLY A 152 -1.28 -10.02 13.09
N PHE A 153 -0.01 -10.09 13.50
CA PHE A 153 0.50 -9.61 14.79
C PHE A 153 1.57 -8.55 14.59
N TYR A 154 2.11 -8.02 15.69
CA TYR A 154 3.25 -7.13 15.67
C TYR A 154 4.38 -7.66 16.57
N ASN A 155 5.59 -7.61 16.05
CA ASN A 155 6.83 -7.75 16.82
C ASN A 155 7.29 -6.35 17.22
N THR A 156 7.37 -6.07 18.52
CA THR A 156 7.73 -4.75 19.04
C THR A 156 9.07 -4.78 19.75
N LEU A 157 9.98 -3.90 19.37
CA LEU A 157 11.27 -3.70 20.01
C LEU A 157 11.39 -2.29 20.60
N PRO A 158 12.13 -2.11 21.71
CA PRO A 158 12.56 -0.78 22.12
C PRO A 158 13.46 -0.19 21.03
N ALA A 159 13.38 1.12 20.81
CA ALA A 159 14.16 1.81 19.79
C ALA A 159 15.68 1.65 19.98
N SER A 160 16.15 1.34 21.19
CA SER A 160 17.55 1.01 21.48
C SER A 160 18.05 -0.24 20.75
N ASP A 161 17.14 -1.13 20.37
CA ASP A 161 17.44 -2.44 19.76
C ASP A 161 17.15 -2.45 18.25
N VAL A 162 16.80 -1.28 17.68
CA VAL A 162 16.45 -1.09 16.27
C VAL A 162 17.54 -0.26 15.59
N LEU A 163 17.92 -0.64 14.38
CA LEU A 163 18.85 0.16 13.57
C LEU A 163 18.10 1.34 12.92
N PHE A 164 18.73 2.51 12.88
CA PHE A 164 18.17 3.72 12.28
C PHE A 164 19.10 4.32 11.22
N GLU A 165 18.51 5.01 10.24
CA GLU A 165 19.16 6.03 9.43
C GLU A 165 18.60 7.40 9.83
N GLY A 166 19.35 8.18 10.61
CA GLY A 166 18.80 9.38 11.23
C GLY A 166 17.65 9.04 12.18
N THR A 167 16.43 9.46 11.84
CA THR A 167 15.19 9.17 12.58
C THR A 167 14.36 8.04 11.96
N HIS A 168 14.82 7.47 10.84
CA HIS A 168 14.12 6.45 10.08
C HIS A 168 14.51 5.05 10.56
N PRO A 169 13.61 4.24 11.13
CA PRO A 169 13.93 2.85 11.46
C PRO A 169 14.18 2.05 10.17
N LYS A 170 15.22 1.20 10.21
CA LYS A 170 15.59 0.32 9.09
C LYS A 170 14.80 -0.97 9.17
N MET A 171 13.94 -1.20 8.17
CA MET A 171 13.03 -2.34 8.13
C MET A 171 13.25 -3.15 6.86
N VAL A 172 13.10 -4.47 6.94
CA VAL A 172 13.24 -5.35 5.78
C VAL A 172 11.94 -6.10 5.54
N TYR A 173 11.41 -6.01 4.33
CA TYR A 173 10.35 -6.90 3.87
C TYR A 173 10.97 -8.19 3.35
N HIS A 174 10.49 -9.34 3.84
CA HIS A 174 11.10 -10.64 3.56
C HIS A 174 10.08 -11.76 3.62
N LYS A 175 10.38 -12.90 2.99
CA LYS A 175 9.64 -14.14 3.20
C LYS A 175 10.02 -14.76 4.55
N ASP A 176 9.04 -14.98 5.42
CA ASP A 176 9.27 -15.51 6.78
C ASP A 176 9.34 -17.04 6.77
N GLY A 177 10.54 -17.56 6.47
CA GLY A 177 10.81 -18.99 6.41
C GLY A 177 9.99 -19.71 5.34
N ASP A 178 9.22 -20.73 5.74
CA ASP A 178 8.31 -21.48 4.86
C ASP A 178 6.92 -20.81 4.73
N SER A 179 6.70 -19.69 5.45
CA SER A 179 5.47 -18.91 5.40
C SER A 179 5.51 -17.87 4.29
N THR A 180 4.49 -17.02 4.27
CA THR A 180 4.38 -15.79 3.50
C THR A 180 5.28 -14.67 4.04
N HIS A 181 5.15 -13.46 3.51
CA HIS A 181 6.00 -12.34 3.89
C HIS A 181 5.61 -11.70 5.22
N ALA A 182 6.55 -10.91 5.75
CA ALA A 182 6.39 -10.07 6.92
C ALA A 182 7.46 -8.96 6.93
N PHE A 183 7.28 -7.95 7.77
CA PHE A 183 8.39 -7.09 8.15
C PHE A 183 9.26 -7.73 9.23
N ARG A 184 10.57 -7.49 9.12
CA ARG A 184 11.55 -7.69 10.19
C ARG A 184 12.38 -6.43 10.40
N PHE A 185 12.97 -6.31 11.58
CA PHE A 185 13.96 -5.28 11.85
C PHE A 185 15.23 -5.53 11.03
N GLY A 186 15.85 -4.47 10.53
CA GLY A 186 17.13 -4.54 9.83
C GLY A 186 18.27 -4.92 10.79
N HIS A 187 19.22 -5.68 10.26
CA HIS A 187 20.45 -6.07 10.93
C HIS A 187 21.67 -5.50 10.21
N ILE A 188 22.85 -5.60 10.83
CA ILE A 188 24.09 -5.04 10.26
C ILE A 188 24.42 -5.67 8.89
N GLN A 189 24.06 -6.94 8.69
CA GLN A 189 24.25 -7.67 7.44
C GLN A 189 23.43 -7.07 6.29
N ASP A 190 22.27 -6.48 6.58
CA ASP A 190 21.40 -5.84 5.59
C ASP A 190 21.98 -4.51 5.07
N ASN A 191 23.17 -4.08 5.52
CA ASN A 191 23.91 -3.04 4.81
C ASN A 191 24.44 -3.52 3.44
N MET A 192 24.39 -4.83 3.18
CA MET A 192 24.49 -5.38 1.83
C MET A 192 23.14 -5.26 1.12
N ILE A 193 22.77 -4.02 0.77
CA ILE A 193 21.45 -3.68 0.24
C ILE A 193 21.09 -4.54 -0.97
N GLU A 194 19.89 -5.13 -0.95
CA GLU A 194 19.43 -6.06 -1.97
C GLU A 194 18.42 -5.46 -2.96
N ASN A 195 17.93 -4.25 -2.71
CA ASN A 195 17.06 -3.53 -3.64
C ASN A 195 17.81 -2.87 -4.81
N HIS A 196 17.09 -2.56 -5.90
CA HIS A 196 17.67 -2.01 -7.12
C HIS A 196 18.28 -0.62 -6.98
N LYS A 197 17.91 0.16 -5.95
CA LYS A 197 18.48 1.49 -5.71
C LYS A 197 19.79 1.44 -4.92
N GLY A 198 20.11 0.32 -4.27
CA GLY A 198 21.34 0.15 -3.49
C GLY A 198 21.42 1.06 -2.26
N VAL A 199 20.27 1.52 -1.76
CA VAL A 199 20.14 2.38 -0.56
C VAL A 199 19.02 1.86 0.34
N TRP A 200 19.04 2.22 1.62
CA TRP A 200 17.85 2.14 2.46
C TRP A 200 16.81 3.09 1.89
N PHE A 201 15.74 2.55 1.30
CA PHE A 201 14.87 3.30 0.43
C PHE A 201 13.69 3.91 1.18
N ARG A 202 13.45 5.20 0.97
CA ARG A 202 12.25 5.91 1.45
C ARG A 202 11.33 6.15 0.26
N SER A 203 10.16 5.54 0.27
CA SER A 203 9.11 5.79 -0.73
C SER A 203 8.40 7.12 -0.46
N PRO A 204 7.81 7.78 -1.47
CA PRO A 204 6.93 8.94 -1.28
C PRO A 204 5.76 8.62 -0.33
N LEU A 205 5.62 9.41 0.74
CA LEU A 205 4.62 9.22 1.80
C LEU A 205 3.33 10.01 1.55
N ILE A 206 2.18 9.36 1.73
CA ILE A 206 0.84 9.97 1.70
C ILE A 206 0.21 9.82 3.09
N SER A 207 0.07 10.92 3.83
CA SER A 207 -0.64 10.93 5.11
C SER A 207 -2.14 10.71 4.90
N TYR A 208 -2.85 10.27 5.94
CA TYR A 208 -4.30 10.18 5.99
C TYR A 208 -4.98 11.47 5.52
N HIS A 209 -4.41 12.64 5.84
CA HIS A 209 -4.94 13.94 5.39
C HIS A 209 -4.27 14.46 4.11
N GLY A 210 -3.43 13.64 3.47
CA GLY A 210 -2.61 14.03 2.31
C GLY A 210 -3.10 13.50 0.96
N PHE A 211 -4.25 12.82 0.95
CA PHE A 211 -4.85 12.33 -0.28
C PHE A 211 -5.52 13.46 -1.07
N PRO A 212 -5.43 13.46 -2.41
CA PRO A 212 -6.36 14.19 -3.25
C PRO A 212 -7.82 13.82 -2.95
N GLU A 213 -8.72 14.78 -3.16
CA GLU A 213 -10.15 14.66 -2.86
C GLU A 213 -10.75 13.34 -3.36
N GLY A 214 -11.44 12.63 -2.46
CA GLY A 214 -12.15 11.38 -2.76
C GLY A 214 -11.27 10.12 -2.88
N LEU A 215 -9.96 10.24 -3.12
CA LEU A 215 -9.09 9.08 -3.32
C LEU A 215 -8.92 8.25 -2.04
N ARG A 216 -8.83 8.90 -0.88
CA ARG A 216 -8.77 8.20 0.42
C ARG A 216 -10.02 7.35 0.64
N ALA A 217 -11.20 7.96 0.48
CA ALA A 217 -12.47 7.26 0.66
C ALA A 217 -12.58 6.07 -0.29
N GLN A 218 -12.14 6.24 -1.55
CA GLN A 218 -12.14 5.16 -2.53
C GLN A 218 -11.18 4.02 -2.16
N LEU A 219 -9.94 4.34 -1.78
CA LEU A 219 -8.95 3.34 -1.37
C LEU A 219 -9.41 2.59 -0.11
N TYR A 220 -9.92 3.31 0.89
CA TYR A 220 -10.29 2.74 2.19
C TYR A 220 -11.56 1.89 2.12
N ALA A 221 -12.42 2.13 1.12
CA ALA A 221 -13.58 1.29 0.82
C ALA A 221 -13.24 0.03 0.02
N HIS A 222 -12.05 -0.06 -0.59
CA HIS A 222 -11.67 -1.18 -1.44
C HIS A 222 -11.35 -2.45 -0.63
N HIS A 223 -11.68 -3.61 -1.20
CA HIS A 223 -11.50 -4.91 -0.56
C HIS A 223 -10.33 -5.68 -1.20
N PHE A 224 -9.15 -5.61 -0.56
CA PHE A 224 -7.90 -6.28 -1.00
C PHE A 224 -7.84 -7.78 -0.65
N GLY A 225 -8.96 -8.49 -0.75
CA GLY A 225 -9.04 -9.91 -0.42
C GLY A 225 -8.65 -10.21 1.03
N HIS A 226 -7.55 -10.95 1.21
CA HIS A 226 -7.02 -11.33 2.52
C HIS A 226 -6.14 -10.25 3.17
N ALA A 227 -5.60 -9.32 2.38
CA ALA A 227 -4.74 -8.27 2.85
C ALA A 227 -5.54 -7.13 3.48
N THR A 228 -5.04 -6.57 4.58
CA THR A 228 -5.73 -5.54 5.35
C THR A 228 -4.86 -4.31 5.55
N MET A 229 -5.31 -3.15 5.06
CA MET A 229 -4.66 -1.87 5.31
C MET A 229 -4.87 -1.42 6.76
N GLY A 230 -3.81 -1.11 7.51
CA GLY A 230 -3.87 -0.80 8.95
C GLY A 230 -4.38 0.62 9.20
N THR A 231 -4.02 1.57 8.35
CA THR A 231 -4.38 3.00 8.44
C THR A 231 -5.85 3.30 8.14
N ARG A 232 -6.59 2.37 7.55
CA ARG A 232 -8.02 2.58 7.21
C ARG A 232 -8.89 2.66 8.46
N ASP A 233 -9.99 3.41 8.38
CA ASP A 233 -10.86 3.71 9.52
C ASP A 233 -11.36 2.45 10.26
N ALA A 234 -11.74 1.41 9.52
CA ALA A 234 -12.24 0.17 10.12
C ALA A 234 -11.18 -0.65 10.89
N ASN A 235 -9.88 -0.39 10.66
CA ASN A 235 -8.79 -1.19 11.22
C ASN A 235 -7.90 -0.39 12.18
N PHE A 236 -7.78 0.92 12.02
CA PHE A 236 -6.74 1.72 12.67
C PHE A 236 -6.63 1.52 14.17
N THR A 237 -7.75 1.62 14.91
CA THR A 237 -7.74 1.39 16.36
C THR A 237 -7.31 -0.02 16.73
N LYS A 238 -7.73 -1.04 15.96
CA LYS A 238 -7.31 -2.43 16.18
C LYS A 238 -5.81 -2.58 15.96
N ASP A 239 -5.27 -2.03 14.88
CA ASP A 239 -3.84 -2.11 14.55
C ASP A 239 -2.97 -1.36 15.56
N VAL A 240 -3.39 -0.17 16.00
CA VAL A 240 -2.75 0.57 17.11
C VAL A 240 -2.67 -0.31 18.36
N ILE A 241 -3.77 -0.99 18.73
CA ILE A 241 -3.81 -1.86 19.91
C ILE A 241 -2.89 -3.08 19.75
N LEU A 242 -2.87 -3.71 18.58
CA LEU A 242 -2.00 -4.86 18.30
C LEU A 242 -0.50 -4.47 18.30
N ALA A 243 -0.19 -3.25 17.89
CA ALA A 243 1.17 -2.73 17.84
C ALA A 243 1.71 -2.24 19.21
N LEU A 244 0.87 -2.15 20.25
CA LEU A 244 1.25 -1.56 21.55
C LEU A 244 2.51 -2.21 22.14
N PRO A 245 3.52 -1.41 22.56
CA PRO A 245 4.60 -1.94 23.38
C PRO A 245 4.05 -2.42 24.72
N ARG A 246 4.74 -3.39 25.35
CA ARG A 246 4.40 -3.88 26.69
C ARG A 246 4.77 -2.90 27.82
N ASP A 247 4.77 -1.60 27.52
CA ASP A 247 4.99 -0.51 28.46
C ASP A 247 3.64 -0.09 29.07
N THR A 248 3.56 -0.04 30.40
CA THR A 248 2.31 0.20 31.11
C THR A 248 1.75 1.61 30.94
N GLN A 249 2.58 2.61 30.66
CA GLN A 249 2.12 3.97 30.39
C GLN A 249 1.50 4.07 28.99
N VAL A 250 2.16 3.49 27.99
CA VAL A 250 1.65 3.49 26.62
C VAL A 250 0.31 2.74 26.55
N LEU A 251 0.22 1.58 27.21
CA LEU A 251 -1.04 0.83 27.32
C LEU A 251 -2.16 1.66 27.94
N ALA A 252 -1.90 2.37 29.04
CA ALA A 252 -2.92 3.19 29.71
C ALA A 252 -3.41 4.35 28.82
N ASN A 253 -2.49 4.99 28.09
CA ASN A 253 -2.80 6.17 27.28
C ASN A 253 -3.64 5.83 26.03
N PHE A 254 -3.43 4.67 25.40
CA PHE A 254 -4.07 4.32 24.13
C PHE A 254 -5.31 3.42 24.27
N LEU A 255 -5.52 2.78 25.42
CA LEU A 255 -6.72 1.95 25.66
C LEU A 255 -7.94 2.75 26.17
N VAL A 256 -7.74 3.99 26.63
CA VAL A 256 -8.78 4.77 27.33
C VAL A 256 -9.16 6.06 26.59
N ASP A 257 -8.26 6.64 25.80
CA ASP A 257 -8.56 7.86 25.04
C ASP A 257 -9.28 7.51 23.73
N ASP A 258 -10.31 8.27 23.37
CA ASP A 258 -10.99 8.19 22.08
C ASP A 258 -10.32 9.19 21.12
N ASP A 259 -10.33 8.89 19.83
CA ASP A 259 -9.59 9.63 18.79
C ASP A 259 -9.91 11.13 18.87
N ARG A 260 -8.98 11.96 19.37
CA ARG A 260 -9.08 13.40 19.15
C ARG A 260 -8.81 13.62 17.67
N ALA A 261 -9.85 14.02 16.95
CA ALA A 261 -9.76 14.42 15.55
C ALA A 261 -8.61 15.43 15.40
N GLU A 262 -7.53 15.02 14.74
CA GLU A 262 -6.54 15.96 14.22
C GLU A 262 -7.19 16.72 13.06
N SER A 263 -6.83 17.99 12.91
CA SER A 263 -7.44 18.85 11.89
C SER A 263 -7.24 18.28 10.48
N ASP A 264 -8.34 18.15 9.74
CA ASP A 264 -8.44 17.48 8.44
C ASP A 264 -7.75 18.18 7.25
N CYS A 265 -6.88 19.17 7.47
CA CYS A 265 -6.32 20.00 6.41
C CYS A 265 -4.79 20.03 6.45
N LEU A 266 -4.16 19.46 5.42
CA LEU A 266 -2.73 19.69 5.15
C LEU A 266 -2.59 20.83 4.14
N GLU A 267 -2.51 22.06 4.65
CA GLU A 267 -2.31 23.28 3.85
C GLU A 267 -1.09 23.17 2.92
N THR A 268 -0.07 22.40 3.31
CA THR A 268 1.15 22.16 2.53
C THR A 268 0.91 21.47 1.18
N CYS A 269 -0.20 20.75 1.04
CA CYS A 269 -0.53 20.01 -0.18
C CYS A 269 -1.78 20.54 -0.89
N GLY A 270 -2.53 21.46 -0.27
CA GLY A 270 -3.76 22.00 -0.84
C GLY A 270 -4.92 21.01 -0.92
N TYR A 271 -4.87 19.90 -0.16
CA TYR A 271 -5.95 18.94 -0.04
C TYR A 271 -6.67 19.15 1.31
N CYS A 272 -7.94 19.52 1.21
CA CYS A 272 -8.85 19.64 2.33
C CYS A 272 -10.10 18.84 1.95
N ASP A 273 -10.39 17.75 2.67
CA ASP A 273 -11.69 17.11 2.53
C ASP A 273 -12.71 18.02 3.26
N GLU A 274 -13.75 18.50 2.56
CA GLU A 274 -14.87 19.19 3.22
C GLU A 274 -15.63 18.17 4.09
N VAL A 275 -15.69 18.43 5.40
CA VAL A 275 -16.47 17.60 6.33
C VAL A 275 -17.93 18.06 6.26
N ASP A 276 -18.81 17.21 5.72
CA ASP A 276 -20.28 17.35 5.82
C ASP A 276 -20.79 16.96 7.22
#